data_AF-A0A1I2A533-F1
#
_entry.id   AF-A0A1I2A533-F1
#
_cell.length_a   1.000
_cell.length_b   1.000
_cell.length_c   1.000
_cell.angle_alpha   90.00
_cell.angle_beta   90.00
_cell.angle_gamma   90.00
#
_symmetry.space_group_name_H-M   'P 1'
#
loop_
_entity.id
_entity.type
_entity.pdbx_description
1 polymer ?
#
loop_
_entity_poly.entity_id
_entity_poly.type
_entity_poly.pdbx_seq_one_letter_code
_entity_poly.pdbx_strand_id
1 'polypeptide(L)' 'MRVVLDINVLLISLPVTSKYRPIFDSLKGGKFELILSNDILSEYHEKLAE' A
#
# COMPACT_ATOMS: atom_id res chain seq x y z
N MET A 1 11.73 10.35 -0.41
CA MET A 1 11.12 10.21 -1.76
C MET A 1 9.63 10.03 -1.58
N ARG A 2 8.79 10.74 -2.35
CA ARG A 2 7.33 10.61 -2.29
C ARG A 2 6.88 9.61 -3.34
N VAL A 3 6.06 8.64 -2.96
CA VAL A 3 5.59 7.57 -3.84
C VAL A 3 4.08 7.47 -3.71
N VAL A 4 3.40 7.39 -4.85
CA VAL A 4 2.00 6.99 -4.92
C VAL A 4 1.98 5.51 -5.26
N LEU A 5 1.25 4.71 -4.47
CA LEU A 5 1.03 3.29 -4.76
C LEU A 5 -0.43 3.08 -5.13
N ASP A 6 -0.64 2.22 -6.12
CA ASP A 6 -1.94 1.61 -6.38
C ASP A 6 -2.39 0.79 -5.16
N ILE A 7 -3.69 0.74 -4.87
CA ILE A 7 -4.17 0.03 -3.68
C ILE A 7 -3.85 -1.45 -3.75
N ASN A 8 -3.90 -2.07 -4.93
CA ASN A 8 -3.64 -3.50 -5.10
C ASN A 8 -2.18 -3.82 -4.77
N VAL A 9 -1.26 -2.91 -5.12
CA VAL A 9 0.16 -3.01 -4.77
C VAL A 9 0.37 -2.84 -3.27
N LEU A 10 -0.34 -1.91 -2.63
CA LEU A 10 -0.28 -1.76 -1.18
C LEU A 10 -0.79 -3.03 -0.49
N LEU A 11 -1.98 -3.51 -0.85
CA LEU A 11 -2.63 -4.67 -0.25
C LEU A 11 -1.80 -5.95 -0.41
N ILE A 12 -1.29 -6.23 -1.62
CA ILE A 12 -0.46 -7.42 -1.83
C ILE A 12 0.86 -7.36 -1.06
N SER A 13 1.33 -6.17 -0.67
CA SER A 13 2.55 -6.01 0.14
C SER A 13 2.33 -6.17 1.65
N LEU A 14 1.09 -6.11 2.14
CA LEU A 14 0.78 -6.18 3.57
C LEU A 14 1.08 -7.54 4.20
N PRO A 15 0.75 -8.71 3.60
CA PRO A 15 1.01 -10.01 4.22
C PRO A 15 2.51 -10.24 4.46
N VAL A 16 2.88 -10.76 5.63
CA VAL A 16 4.28 -11.07 5.97
C VAL A 16 4.88 -12.10 5.01
N THR A 17 4.05 -13.02 4.50
CA THR A 17 4.44 -14.06 3.53
C THR A 17 4.53 -13.56 2.09
N SER A 18 4.14 -12.31 1.82
CA SER A 18 4.17 -11.78 0.46
C SER A 18 5.59 -11.63 -0.06
N LYS A 19 5.82 -12.05 -1.30
CA LYS A 19 7.06 -11.72 -2.01
C LYS A 19 7.28 -10.21 -2.18
N TYR A 20 6.21 -9.42 -2.07
CA TYR A 20 6.24 -7.95 -2.15
C TYR A 20 6.32 -7.26 -0.78
N ARG A 21 6.46 -8.03 0.31
CA ARG A 21 6.62 -7.52 1.67
C ARG A 21 7.71 -6.44 1.83
N PRO A 22 8.84 -6.45 1.07
CA PRO A 22 9.83 -5.38 1.15
C PRO A 22 9.29 -3.97 0.87
N ILE A 23 8.19 -3.83 0.13
CA ILE A 23 7.52 -2.53 -0.09
C ILE A 23 7.00 -1.98 1.24
N PHE A 24 6.21 -2.78 1.97
CA PHE A 24 5.62 -2.38 3.24
C PHE A 24 6.68 -2.22 4.34
N ASP A 25 7.69 -3.08 4.40
CA ASP A 25 8.77 -2.95 5.37
C ASP A 25 9.61 -1.68 5.13
N SER A 26 9.82 -1.31 3.86
CA SER A 26 10.51 -0.07 3.49
C SER A 26 9.67 1.17 3.83
N LEU A 27 8.36 1.10 3.66
CA LEU A 27 7.42 2.14 4.12
C LEU A 27 7.47 2.30 5.64
N LYS A 28 7.35 1.19 6.38
CA LYS A 28 7.42 1.17 7.85
C LYS A 28 8.76 1.69 8.37
N GLY A 29 9.84 1.41 7.65
CA GLY A 29 11.19 1.91 7.94
C GLY A 29 11.46 3.35 7.50
N GLY A 30 10.48 4.06 6.93
CA GLY A 30 10.62 5.46 6.52
C GLY A 30 11.52 5.69 5.30
N LYS A 31 11.79 4.66 4.48
CA LYS A 31 12.62 4.81 3.27
C LYS A 31 11.95 5.66 2.19
N PHE A 32 10.62 5.77 2.23
CA PHE A 32 9.84 6.67 1.40
C PHE A 32 8.56 7.10 2.13
N GLU A 33 7.97 8.19 1.67
CA GLU A 33 6.66 8.66 2.11
C GLU A 33 5.59 8.16 1.14
N LEU A 34 4.61 7.43 1.66
CA LEU A 34 3.42 7.05 0.89
C LEU A 34 2.47 8.23 0.82
N ILE A 35 2.12 8.63 -0.40
CA ILE A 35 1.09 9.63 -0.67
C ILE A 35 -0.20 8.89 -1.05
N LEU A 36 -1.31 9.27 -0.43
CA LEU A 36 -2.65 8.70 -0.68
C LEU A 36 -3.58 9.78 -1.21
N SER A 37 -4.42 9.41 -2.17
CA SER A 37 -5.57 10.22 -2.60
C SER A 37 -6.86 9.64 -2.02
N ASN A 38 -7.93 10.45 -2.01
CA ASN A 38 -9.25 9.96 -1.64
C ASN A 38 -9.72 8.82 -2.56
N ASP A 39 -9.39 8.89 -3.86
CA ASP A 39 -9.76 7.85 -4.83
C ASP A 39 -9.13 6.49 -4.47
N ILE A 40 -7.85 6.48 -4.07
CA ILE A 40 -7.16 5.25 -3.61
C ILE A 40 -7.82 4.69 -2.34
N LEU A 41 -8.26 5.56 -1.42
CA LEU A 41 -8.96 5.14 -0.20
C LEU A 41 -10.36 4.59 -0.50
N SER A 42 -11.06 5.16 -1.46
CA SER A 42 -12.37 4.65 -1.92
C SER A 42 -12.22 3.26 -2.52
N GLU A 43 -11.20 3.02 -3.35
CA GLU A 43 -10.93 1.68 -3.91
C GLU A 43 -10.66 0.64 -2.81
N TYR A 44 -9.95 1.02 -1.74
CA TYR A 44 -9.78 0.16 -0.57
C TYR A 44 -11.11 -0.19 0.11
N HIS A 45 -11.98 0.81 0.28
CA HIS A 45 -13.28 0.61 0.90
C HIS A 45 -14.15 -0.36 0.10
N GLU A 46 -14.16 -0.23 -1.23
CA GLU A 46 -14.82 -1.17 -2.13
C GLU A 46 -14.27 -2.60 -1.97
N LYS A 47 -12.95 -2.75 -1.88
CA LYS A 47 -12.30 -4.06 -1.68
C LYS A 47 -12.61 -4.73 -0.33
N LEU A 48 -12.99 -3.96 0.69
CA LEU A 48 -13.42 -4.50 1.99
C LEU A 48 -14.90 -4.92 2.01
N ALA A 49 -15.71 -4.39 1.10
CA ALA A 49 -17.13 -4.68 1.00
C ALA A 49 -17.44 -5.89 0.10
N GLU A 50 -16.42 -6.43 -0.59
CA GLU A 50 -16.42 -7.67 -1.38
C GLU A 50 -16.31 -8.91 -0.47
#